data_AF-F5RH14-F1
#
_entry.id   AF-F5RH14-F1
#
_cell.length_a   1.000
_cell.length_b   1.000
_cell.length_c   1.000
_cell.angle_alpha   90.00
_cell.angle_beta   90.00
_cell.angle_gamma   90.00
#
_symmetry.space_group_name_H-M   'P 1'
#
loop_
_entity.id
_entity.type
_entity.pdbx_description
1 polymer ?
#
loop_
_entity_poly.entity_id
_entity_poly.type
_entity_poly.pdbx_seq_one_letter_code
_entity_poly.pdbx_strand_id
1 'polypeptide(L)' 'MDFWSALEYGAWGLSIVLIGWMLVDARFVSTTYGEDFLLSSREGDE' A
#
# COMPACT_ATOMS: atom_id res chain seq x y z
N MET A 1 -1.33 7.02 30.87
CA MET A 1 -1.32 6.02 29.80
C MET A 1 -0.43 4.89 30.21
N ASP A 2 -0.91 3.65 30.12
CA ASP A 2 -0.08 2.48 30.37
C ASP A 2 0.69 2.07 29.11
N PHE A 3 1.63 1.14 29.29
CA PHE A 3 2.47 0.63 28.21
C PHE A 3 1.64 0.06 27.06
N TRP A 4 0.56 -0.66 27.37
CA TRP A 4 -0.30 -1.28 26.37
C TRP A 4 -1.07 -0.26 25.53
N SER A 5 -1.60 0.79 26.16
CA SER A 5 -2.27 1.91 25.47
C SER A 5 -1.32 2.63 24.53
N ALA A 6 -0.07 2.86 24.94
CA ALA A 6 0.93 3.48 24.08
C ALA A 6 1.27 2.60 22.87
N LEU A 7 1.37 1.28 23.06
CA LEU A 7 1.62 0.32 21.99
C LEU A 7 0.43 0.26 21.02
N GLU A 8 -0.80 0.26 21.52
CA GLU A 8 -2.02 0.27 20.72
C GLU A 8 -2.08 1.50 19.80
N TYR A 9 -1.85 2.70 20.35
CA TYR A 9 -1.81 3.92 19.53
C TYR A 9 -0.67 3.89 18.51
N GLY A 10 0.48 3.34 18.87
CA GLY A 10 1.59 3.14 17.93
C GLY A 10 1.20 2.21 16.77
N ALA A 11 0.53 1.10 17.06
CA ALA A 11 0.06 0.14 16.06
C ALA A 11 -0.99 0.76 15.12
N TRP A 12 -1.94 1.50 15.67
CA TRP A 12 -2.92 2.26 14.88
C TRP A 12 -2.26 3.30 13.98
N GLY A 13 -1.31 4.07 14.52
CA GLY A 13 -0.54 5.04 13.73
C GLY A 13 0.21 4.38 12.58
N LEU A 14 0.90 3.26 12.84
CA LEU A 14 1.61 2.51 11.81
C LEU A 14 0.67 1.96 10.73
N SER A 15 -0.51 1.45 11.13
CA SER A 15 -1.53 0.97 10.20
C SER A 15 -1.98 2.06 9.23
N ILE A 16 -2.24 3.28 9.73
CA ILE A 16 -2.61 4.43 8.91
C ILE A 16 -1.51 4.78 7.91
N VAL A 17 -0.24 4.80 8.36
CA VAL A 17 0.90 5.08 7.47
C VAL A 17 1.01 4.02 6.37
N LEU A 18 0.88 2.73 6.71
CA LEU A 18 0.95 1.65 5.74
C LEU A 18 -0.16 1.72 4.70
N ILE A 19 -1.41 1.96 5.13
CA ILE A 19 -2.53 2.14 4.20
C ILE A 19 -2.30 3.36 3.31
N GLY A 20 -1.86 4.48 3.88
CA GLY A 20 -1.52 5.68 3.11
C GLY A 20 -0.46 5.40 2.04
N TRP A 21 0.59 4.67 2.40
CA TRP A 21 1.65 4.26 1.47
C TRP A 21 1.11 3.36 0.36
N MET A 22 0.30 2.34 0.69
CA MET A 22 -0.32 1.45 -0.31
C MET A 22 -1.20 2.21 -1.30
N LEU A 23 -1.97 3.19 -0.83
CA LEU A 23 -2.83 4.00 -1.72
C LEU A 23 -2.02 4.89 -2.66
N VAL A 24 -0.93 5.49 -2.15
CA VAL A 24 -0.01 6.28 -2.95
C VAL A 24 0.65 5.40 -4.02
N ASP A 25 1.18 4.25 -3.62
CA ASP A 25 1.78 3.27 -4.51
C ASP A 25 0.79 2.81 -5.60
N ALA A 26 -0.42 2.40 -5.21
CA ALA A 26 -1.46 1.98 -6.15
C ALA A 26 -1.81 3.09 -7.17
N ARG A 27 -1.85 4.36 -6.73
CA ARG A 27 -2.08 5.50 -7.62
C ARG A 27 -0.90 5.75 -8.57
N PHE A 28 0.34 5.59 -8.10
CA PHE A 28 1.51 5.72 -8.97
C PHE A 28 1.56 4.59 -10.00
N VAL A 29 1.33 3.35 -9.57
CA VAL A 29 1.29 2.17 -10.46
C VAL A 29 0.20 2.33 -11.52
N SER A 30 -1.01 2.73 -11.14
CA SER A 30 -2.12 2.88 -12.09
C SER A 30 -1.95 4.02 -13.09
N THR A 31 -1.12 5.03 -12.78
CA THR A 31 -0.82 6.14 -13.70
C THR A 31 0.42 5.87 -14.56
N THR A 32 1.33 5.01 -14.10
CA THR A 32 2.57 4.68 -14.80
C THR A 32 2.37 3.54 -15.80
N TYR A 33 1.55 2.55 -15.44
CA TYR A 33 1.32 1.35 -16.25
C TYR A 33 -0.12 1.33 -16.76
N GLY A 34 -0.29 0.97 -18.04
CA GLY A 34 -1.60 0.79 -18.64
C GLY A 34 -2.36 -0.41 -18.06
N GLU A 35 -3.69 -0.36 -18.07
CA GLU A 35 -4.55 -1.42 -17.57
C GLU A 35 -4.32 -2.76 -18.28
N ASP A 36 -4.10 -2.73 -19.60
CA ASP A 36 -3.78 -3.92 -20.40
C ASP A 36 -2.53 -4.63 -19.89
N PHE A 37 -1.51 -3.88 -19.46
CA PHE A 37 -0.29 -4.44 -18.88
C PHE A 37 -0.56 -5.01 -17.49
N LEU A 38 -1.23 -4.26 -16.62
CA LEU A 38 -1.53 -4.65 -15.24
C LEU A 38 -2.48 -5.86 -15.14
N LEU A 39 -3.37 -6.05 -16.11
CA LEU A 39 -4.33 -7.15 -16.18
C LEU A 39 -3.89 -8.26 -17.13
N SER A 40 -2.74 -8.11 -17.81
CA SER A 40 -2.23 -9.17 -18.67
C SER A 40 -1.81 -10.37 -17.82
N SER A 41 -2.33 -11.55 -18.16
CA SER A 41 -1.80 -12.83 -17.67
C SER A 41 -0.47 -13.21 -18.36
N ARG A 42 0.19 -12.24 -19.01
CA ARG A 42 1.49 -12.38 -19.66
C ARG A 42 2.54 -12.02 -18.62
N GLU A 43 2.66 -12.87 -17.60
CA GLU A 43 3.73 -12.75 -16.62
C GLU A 43 5.07 -12.96 -17.35
N GLY A 44 5.75 -11.87 -17.72
CA GLY A 44 7.11 -11.89 -18.27
C GLY A 44 7.26 -11.93 -19.80
N ASP A 45 6.36 -11.34 -20.58
CA ASP A 45 6.64 -11.14 -22.01
C ASP A 45 7.59 -9.93 -22.21
N GLU A 46 8.89 -10.22 -22.13
CA GLU A 46 10.00 -9.48 -22.73
C GLU A 46 10.69 -10.33 -23.82
#